data_AF-A0A1A9AH58-F1
#
_entry.id   AF-A0A1A9AH58-F1
#
_cell.length_a   1.000
_cell.length_b   1.000
_cell.length_c   1.000
_cell.angle_alpha   90.00
_cell.angle_beta   90.00
_cell.angle_gamma   90.00
#
_symmetry.space_group_name_H-M   'P 1'
#
loop_
_entity.id
_entity.type
_entity.pdbx_description
1 polymer ?
#
loop_
_entity_poly.entity_id
_entity_poly.type
_entity_poly.pdbx_seq_one_letter_code
_entity_poly.pdbx_strand_id
1 'polypeptide(L)'
;MATGERSLNKKTLPSVIFLKFLYENNNVVQKINNKIGNTSDSNYTEIISIIEGEFENIRKEIELTFNDDHEICCRNINYYFDILNATIKSANVFSGNILDNVIANVEQQWKRVLNVKNLDECKKEIDIDSIRKRCILKHLHDSVEDKKFILSFLEKYKEYLKEKWEKLIDYTNGYHDKLYIKIENDFMGIIDKYSNFLMSSDYICDAKLVELSTDDITISSDMNTLTNAISLEKFTNKDYDKGCYNKLYIDMLKYKTSKIQRINNFLSLGILLLGFSLILIFLYRFSPLRNLLHKCTKKRIEVDENVQVMSELHDNFENERHYISYDSLSH
;
A
#
# COMPACT_ATOMS: atom_id res chain seq x y z
N MET A 1 48.84 -4.45 -5.01
CA MET A 1 48.44 -3.06 -5.28
C MET A 1 47.16 -2.80 -4.51
N ALA A 2 47.22 -1.99 -3.44
CA ALA A 2 46.02 -1.55 -2.75
C ALA A 2 45.23 -0.67 -3.71
N THR A 3 44.07 -1.14 -4.17
CA THR A 3 43.09 -0.32 -4.88
C THR A 3 42.70 0.81 -3.94
N GLY A 4 43.20 2.03 -4.21
CA GLY A 4 42.79 3.21 -3.45
C GLY A 4 41.27 3.28 -3.44
N GLU A 5 40.68 3.30 -2.25
CA GLU A 5 39.23 3.35 -2.06
C GLU A 5 38.73 4.63 -2.74
N ARG A 6 38.00 4.46 -3.86
CA ARG A 6 37.48 5.59 -4.63
C ARG A 6 36.41 6.26 -3.76
N SER A 7 36.66 7.50 -3.33
CA SER A 7 35.73 8.22 -2.47
C SER A 7 34.51 8.71 -3.27
N LEU A 8 33.32 8.56 -2.70
CA LEU A 8 32.09 9.12 -3.25
C LEU A 8 32.00 10.60 -2.83
N ASN A 9 32.10 11.51 -3.80
CA ASN A 9 31.81 12.92 -3.54
C ASN A 9 30.30 13.17 -3.61
N LYS A 10 29.64 13.24 -2.46
CA LYS A 10 28.18 13.46 -2.35
C LYS A 10 27.70 14.71 -3.09
N LYS A 11 28.56 15.74 -3.22
CA LYS A 11 28.25 17.02 -3.89
C LYS A 11 28.16 16.91 -5.41
N THR A 12 28.66 15.81 -5.99
CA THR A 12 28.60 15.56 -7.43
C THR A 12 27.45 14.65 -7.83
N LEU A 13 26.65 14.17 -6.86
CA LEU A 13 25.46 13.38 -7.15
C LEU A 13 24.42 14.26 -7.86
N PRO A 14 23.95 13.88 -9.06
CA PRO A 14 22.87 14.57 -9.75
C PRO A 14 21.68 14.94 -8.86
N SER A 15 21.25 14.01 -8.00
CA SER A 15 20.14 14.22 -7.07
C SER A 15 20.40 15.25 -5.96
N VAL A 16 21.67 15.61 -5.74
CA VAL A 16 22.12 16.58 -4.73
C VAL A 16 22.43 17.93 -5.34
N ILE A 17 22.76 18.02 -6.63
CA ILE A 17 23.19 19.27 -7.29
C ILE A 17 22.15 20.38 -7.08
N PHE A 18 20.86 20.06 -7.20
CA PHE A 18 19.78 21.04 -6.99
C PHE A 18 19.68 21.48 -5.52
N LEU A 19 20.05 20.61 -4.57
CA LEU A 19 20.06 20.90 -3.14
C LEU A 19 21.40 21.50 -2.67
N LYS A 20 22.37 21.68 -3.57
CA LYS A 20 23.73 22.10 -3.20
C LYS A 20 23.73 23.42 -2.44
N PHE A 21 22.95 24.41 -2.90
CA PHE A 21 22.82 25.69 -2.21
C PHE A 21 22.16 25.54 -0.82
N LEU A 22 21.27 24.56 -0.64
CA LEU A 22 20.63 24.25 0.64
C LEU A 22 21.59 23.60 1.64
N TYR A 23 22.58 22.85 1.19
CA TYR A 23 23.53 22.18 2.09
C TYR A 23 24.85 22.94 2.27
N GLU A 24 25.31 23.66 1.25
CA GLU A 24 26.60 24.38 1.30
C GLU A 24 26.45 25.82 1.81
N ASN A 25 25.43 26.53 1.33
CA ASN A 25 25.25 27.96 1.64
C ASN A 25 24.23 28.16 2.78
N ASN A 26 23.20 27.31 2.83
CA ASN A 26 22.04 27.48 3.72
C ASN A 26 21.78 26.26 4.61
N ASN A 27 22.81 25.78 5.33
CA ASN A 27 22.69 24.60 6.20
C ASN A 27 21.92 24.90 7.51
N VAL A 28 20.66 25.29 7.37
CA VAL A 28 19.72 25.56 8.46
C VAL A 28 19.64 24.38 9.42
N VAL A 29 19.61 23.16 8.90
CA VAL A 29 19.52 21.94 9.71
C VAL A 29 20.70 21.84 10.67
N GLN A 30 21.94 22.03 10.21
CA GLN A 30 23.12 21.99 11.07
C GLN A 30 23.16 23.20 12.02
N LYS A 31 22.85 24.41 11.54
CA LYS A 31 22.80 25.63 12.37
C LYS A 31 21.78 25.47 13.52
N ILE A 32 20.59 24.95 13.21
CA ILE A 32 19.55 24.65 14.19
C ILE A 32 19.98 23.53 15.13
N ASN A 33 20.52 22.40 14.64
CA ASN A 33 21.00 21.32 15.51
C ASN A 33 22.04 21.82 16.53
N ASN A 34 23.01 22.60 16.06
CA ASN A 34 24.04 23.18 16.93
C ASN A 34 23.45 24.16 17.95
N LYS A 35 22.41 24.91 17.57
CA LYS A 35 21.78 25.86 18.48
C LYS A 35 20.89 25.14 19.51
N ILE A 36 20.08 24.19 19.06
CA ILE A 36 19.24 23.32 19.88
C ILE A 36 20.05 22.63 20.99
N GLY A 37 21.24 22.11 20.68
CA GLY A 37 22.10 21.48 21.67
C GLY A 37 22.67 22.42 22.74
N ASN A 38 22.59 23.74 22.53
CA ASN A 38 23.22 24.76 23.37
C ASN A 38 22.20 25.69 24.07
N THR A 39 20.89 25.43 23.97
CA THR A 39 19.85 26.41 24.31
C THR A 39 18.83 25.87 25.32
N SER A 40 18.47 26.68 26.32
CA SER A 40 17.25 26.53 27.14
C SER A 40 16.08 27.28 26.51
N ASP A 41 14.83 27.03 26.95
CA ASP A 41 13.59 27.64 26.43
C ASP A 41 13.62 29.18 26.20
N SER A 42 14.57 29.91 26.79
CA SER A 42 14.65 31.38 26.76
C SER A 42 15.20 32.00 25.47
N ASN A 43 15.68 31.23 24.48
CA ASN A 43 16.36 31.80 23.29
C ASN A 43 15.79 31.34 21.92
N TYR A 44 14.49 31.01 21.87
CA TYR A 44 13.82 30.56 20.63
C TYR A 44 13.70 31.66 19.55
N THR A 45 13.74 32.93 19.93
CA THR A 45 13.74 34.08 19.00
C THR A 45 14.96 34.09 18.07
N GLU A 46 16.11 33.64 18.57
CA GLU A 46 17.32 33.51 17.74
C GLU A 46 17.17 32.38 16.71
N ILE A 47 16.52 31.27 17.09
CA ILE A 47 16.21 30.16 16.18
C ILE A 47 15.25 30.62 15.08
N ILE A 48 14.21 31.39 15.44
CA ILE A 48 13.31 32.00 14.46
C ILE A 48 14.09 32.90 13.49
N SER A 49 14.93 33.79 13.99
CA SER A 49 15.75 34.68 13.14
C SER A 49 16.67 33.92 12.17
N ILE A 50 17.28 32.81 12.64
CA ILE A 50 18.08 31.92 11.78
C ILE A 50 17.21 31.29 10.69
N ILE A 51 16.02 30.78 11.03
CA ILE A 51 15.09 30.21 10.06
C ILE A 51 14.70 31.25 9.02
N GLU A 52 14.28 32.45 9.45
CA GLU A 52 13.83 33.51 8.55
C GLU A 52 14.93 33.96 7.59
N GLY A 53 16.14 34.25 8.10
CA GLY A 53 17.25 34.70 7.27
C GLY A 53 17.64 33.68 6.20
N GLU A 54 17.57 32.38 6.52
CA GLU A 54 17.97 31.33 5.61
C GLU A 54 16.88 31.03 4.57
N PHE A 55 15.60 31.09 4.94
CA PHE A 55 14.51 30.97 3.97
C PHE A 55 14.52 32.12 2.95
N GLU A 56 14.91 33.33 3.34
CA GLU A 56 15.12 34.43 2.40
C GLU A 56 16.28 34.17 1.42
N ASN A 57 17.37 33.54 1.88
CA ASN A 57 18.44 33.11 0.99
C ASN A 57 17.96 32.02 0.02
N ILE A 58 17.21 31.03 0.52
CA ILE A 58 16.62 29.96 -0.30
C ILE A 58 15.74 30.55 -1.39
N ARG A 59 14.87 31.49 -1.02
CA ARG A 59 14.00 32.21 -1.94
C ARG A 59 14.78 32.89 -3.06
N LYS A 60 15.81 33.66 -2.73
CA LYS A 60 16.66 34.36 -3.72
C LYS A 60 17.37 33.39 -4.66
N GLU A 61 17.89 32.29 -4.14
CA GLU A 61 18.55 31.27 -4.97
C GLU A 61 17.57 30.63 -5.97
N ILE A 62 16.33 30.33 -5.55
CA ILE A 62 15.28 29.82 -6.45
C ILE A 62 14.93 30.88 -7.52
N GLU A 63 14.83 32.16 -7.13
CA GLU A 63 14.59 33.25 -8.08
C GLU A 63 15.71 33.35 -9.15
N LEU A 64 16.97 33.12 -8.77
CA LEU A 64 18.13 33.25 -9.65
C LEU A 64 18.44 32.03 -10.52
N THR A 65 18.33 30.82 -9.96
CA THR A 65 18.85 29.60 -10.58
C THR A 65 17.79 28.79 -11.32
N PHE A 66 16.51 29.01 -11.00
CA PHE A 66 15.46 28.11 -11.43
C PHE A 66 14.91 28.42 -12.83
N ASN A 67 14.99 27.45 -13.76
CA ASN A 67 14.42 27.48 -15.11
C ASN A 67 13.58 26.22 -15.32
N ASP A 68 12.30 26.35 -15.72
CA ASP A 68 11.31 25.33 -16.19
C ASP A 68 11.28 23.88 -15.62
N ASP A 69 12.11 23.50 -14.65
CA ASP A 69 12.24 22.16 -14.06
C ASP A 69 11.32 21.99 -12.82
N HIS A 70 10.04 22.35 -12.98
CA HIS A 70 9.09 22.59 -11.88
C HIS A 70 9.00 21.43 -10.89
N GLU A 71 8.83 20.21 -11.41
CA GLU A 71 8.64 19.01 -10.58
C GLU A 71 9.86 18.66 -9.73
N ILE A 72 11.06 18.79 -10.32
CA ILE A 72 12.33 18.53 -9.62
C ILE A 72 12.50 19.53 -8.48
N CYS A 73 12.16 20.79 -8.73
CA CYS A 73 12.13 21.85 -7.72
C CYS A 73 11.20 21.49 -6.56
N CYS A 74 9.91 21.25 -6.86
CA CYS A 74 8.92 20.92 -5.85
C CYS A 74 9.37 19.75 -4.98
N ARG A 75 9.89 18.68 -5.59
CA ARG A 75 10.35 17.49 -4.88
C ARG A 75 11.52 17.78 -3.95
N ASN A 76 12.51 18.51 -4.43
CA ASN A 76 13.72 18.81 -3.67
C ASN A 76 13.47 19.79 -2.54
N ILE A 77 12.75 20.87 -2.80
CA ILE A 77 12.49 21.85 -1.76
C ILE A 77 11.53 21.25 -0.71
N ASN A 78 10.51 20.47 -1.11
CA ASN A 78 9.64 19.78 -0.14
C ASN A 78 10.40 18.83 0.77
N TYR A 79 11.34 18.06 0.22
CA TYR A 79 12.23 17.19 1.01
C TYR A 79 13.05 17.99 2.03
N TYR A 80 13.64 19.11 1.63
CA TYR A 80 14.39 19.96 2.54
C TYR A 80 13.54 20.45 3.71
N PHE A 81 12.31 20.91 3.41
CA PHE A 81 11.35 21.29 4.44
C PHE A 81 11.01 20.12 5.37
N ASP A 82 10.80 18.93 4.82
CA ASP A 82 10.45 17.74 5.61
C ASP A 82 11.60 17.37 6.57
N ILE A 83 12.86 17.45 6.14
CA ILE A 83 14.03 17.25 7.01
C ILE A 83 14.10 18.31 8.11
N LEU A 84 13.85 19.58 7.76
CA LEU A 84 13.87 20.68 8.73
C LEU A 84 12.80 20.48 9.79
N ASN A 85 11.58 20.14 9.39
CA ASN A 85 10.47 19.87 10.30
C ASN A 85 10.77 18.66 11.20
N ALA A 86 11.25 17.56 10.62
CA ALA A 86 11.72 16.39 11.39
C ALA A 86 12.84 16.78 12.37
N THR A 87 13.75 17.66 11.96
CA THR A 87 14.84 18.16 12.82
C THR A 87 14.33 18.90 14.05
N ILE A 88 13.43 19.85 13.85
CA ILE A 88 12.89 20.67 14.92
C ILE A 88 12.04 19.82 15.87
N LYS A 89 11.19 18.94 15.33
CA LYS A 89 10.30 18.08 16.12
C LYS A 89 11.07 16.99 16.89
N SER A 90 12.03 16.32 16.26
CA SER A 90 12.80 15.24 16.90
C SER A 90 13.76 15.74 17.97
N ALA A 91 14.12 17.03 17.97
CA ALA A 91 14.98 17.59 19.00
C ALA A 91 14.36 17.53 20.41
N ASN A 92 13.04 17.63 20.51
CA ASN A 92 12.30 17.58 21.78
C ASN A 92 12.85 18.51 22.88
N VAL A 93 13.42 19.65 22.49
CA VAL A 93 14.04 20.63 23.41
C VAL A 93 13.12 21.78 23.78
N PHE A 94 12.06 22.00 23.01
CA PHE A 94 11.14 23.13 23.20
C PHE A 94 9.92 22.69 23.99
N SER A 95 9.47 23.53 24.92
CA SER A 95 8.10 23.42 25.44
C SER A 95 7.07 23.48 24.30
N GLY A 96 5.91 22.83 24.47
CA GLY A 96 4.91 22.67 23.40
C GLY A 96 4.55 23.98 22.68
N ASN A 97 4.27 25.05 23.43
CA ASN A 97 3.93 26.35 22.83
C ASN A 97 5.08 26.94 22.00
N ILE A 98 6.33 26.75 22.43
CA ILE A 98 7.50 27.24 21.68
C ILE A 98 7.71 26.40 20.43
N LEU A 99 7.55 25.08 20.53
CA LEU A 99 7.61 24.18 19.37
C LEU A 99 6.57 24.59 18.32
N ASP A 100 5.32 24.79 18.73
CA ASP A 100 4.24 25.20 17.84
C ASP A 100 4.54 26.53 17.14
N ASN A 101 5.09 27.51 17.86
CA ASN A 101 5.49 28.79 17.28
C ASN A 101 6.63 28.65 16.26
N VAL A 102 7.65 27.84 16.55
CA VAL A 102 8.76 27.59 15.61
C VAL A 102 8.25 26.88 14.36
N ILE A 103 7.41 25.86 14.51
CA ILE A 103 6.81 25.14 13.37
C ILE A 103 5.92 26.07 12.54
N ALA A 104 5.08 26.88 13.18
CA ALA A 104 4.25 27.86 12.48
C ALA A 104 5.08 28.88 11.68
N ASN A 105 6.21 29.34 12.24
CA ASN A 105 7.13 30.22 11.51
C ASN A 105 7.73 29.52 10.29
N VAL A 106 8.23 28.29 10.45
CA VAL A 106 8.78 27.47 9.35
C VAL A 106 7.74 27.28 8.24
N GLU A 107 6.50 26.95 8.58
CA GLU A 107 5.39 26.83 7.63
C GLU A 107 5.06 28.15 6.92
N GLN A 108 5.13 29.27 7.64
CA GLN A 108 4.90 30.59 7.05
C GLN A 108 5.99 30.96 6.06
N GLN A 109 7.27 30.78 6.42
CA GLN A 109 8.40 31.06 5.52
C GLN A 109 8.36 30.14 4.30
N TRP A 110 7.95 28.89 4.50
CA TRP A 110 7.75 27.94 3.41
C TRP A 110 6.74 28.40 2.36
N LYS A 111 5.58 28.88 2.79
CA LYS A 111 4.58 29.46 1.88
C LYS A 111 5.15 30.62 1.07
N ARG A 112 6.03 31.42 1.67
CA ARG A 112 6.70 32.53 0.94
C ARG A 112 7.67 32.02 -0.12
N VAL A 113 8.41 30.94 0.16
CA VAL A 113 9.31 30.30 -0.82
C VAL A 113 8.51 29.73 -1.99
N LEU A 114 7.39 29.06 -1.72
CA LEU A 114 6.55 28.48 -2.78
C LEU A 114 5.81 29.53 -3.64
N ASN A 115 5.61 30.75 -3.15
CA ASN A 115 5.00 31.79 -3.98
C ASN A 115 5.93 32.33 -5.08
N VAL A 116 7.19 31.91 -5.13
CA VAL A 116 8.13 32.27 -6.19
C VAL A 116 7.85 31.44 -7.45
N LYS A 117 7.76 32.10 -8.61
CA LYS A 117 7.66 31.44 -9.94
C LYS A 117 6.52 30.42 -10.07
N ASN A 118 5.35 30.68 -9.47
CA ASN A 118 4.18 29.80 -9.46
C ASN A 118 4.44 28.40 -8.88
N LEU A 119 5.40 28.26 -7.96
CA LEU A 119 5.61 27.04 -7.17
C LEU A 119 4.48 26.78 -6.15
N ASP A 120 3.40 27.57 -6.16
CA ASP A 120 2.18 27.32 -5.38
C ASP A 120 1.47 26.03 -5.83
N GLU A 121 1.74 25.59 -7.06
CA GLU A 121 1.37 24.26 -7.56
C GLU A 121 2.10 23.11 -6.87
N CYS A 122 3.21 23.37 -6.16
CA CYS A 122 3.86 22.41 -5.25
C CYS A 122 2.96 22.16 -4.03
N LYS A 123 1.80 21.53 -4.23
CA LYS A 123 0.85 21.19 -3.19
C LYS A 123 1.54 20.31 -2.15
N LYS A 124 1.39 20.71 -0.88
CA LYS A 124 2.01 20.03 0.25
C LYS A 124 1.00 19.80 1.34
N GLU A 125 0.72 18.53 1.60
CA GLU A 125 0.14 18.10 2.87
C GLU A 125 1.28 17.79 3.86
N ILE A 126 1.16 18.31 5.08
CA ILE A 126 2.21 18.25 6.12
C ILE A 126 2.06 17.03 7.05
N ASP A 127 1.05 16.21 6.83
CA ASP A 127 0.82 15.01 7.61
C ASP A 127 1.92 13.95 7.35
N ILE A 128 2.02 12.99 8.27
CA ILE A 128 3.07 11.99 8.25
C ILE A 128 2.95 11.07 7.01
N ASP A 129 1.74 10.74 6.55
CA ASP A 129 1.55 9.88 5.39
C ASP A 129 2.06 10.55 4.11
N SER A 130 1.72 11.82 3.93
CA SER A 130 2.20 12.63 2.81
C SER A 130 3.72 12.80 2.81
N ILE A 131 4.36 12.98 3.97
CA ILE A 131 5.83 13.00 4.07
C ILE A 131 6.42 11.66 3.61
N ARG A 132 5.87 10.53 4.06
CA ARG A 132 6.36 9.20 3.67
C ARG A 132 6.26 8.98 2.17
N LYS A 133 5.12 9.32 1.56
CA LYS A 133 4.91 9.24 0.10
C LYS A 133 5.90 10.10 -0.67
N ARG A 134 6.16 11.33 -0.23
CA ARG A 134 7.18 12.20 -0.83
C ARG A 134 8.59 11.62 -0.71
N CYS A 135 8.94 11.01 0.42
CA CYS A 135 10.23 10.34 0.59
C CYS A 135 10.39 9.20 -0.41
N ILE A 136 9.35 8.39 -0.62
CA ILE A 136 9.33 7.29 -1.59
C ILE A 136 9.53 7.82 -3.01
N LEU A 137 8.74 8.81 -3.43
CA LEU A 137 8.87 9.42 -4.76
C LEU A 137 10.27 9.99 -4.98
N LYS A 138 10.77 10.78 -4.02
CA LYS A 138 12.11 11.33 -4.09
C LYS A 138 13.17 10.25 -4.20
N HIS A 139 13.08 9.19 -3.40
CA HIS A 139 14.05 8.10 -3.45
C HIS A 139 14.12 7.42 -4.83
N LEU A 140 12.97 7.21 -5.49
CA LEU A 140 12.93 6.63 -6.84
C LEU A 140 13.60 7.54 -7.87
N HIS A 141 13.27 8.84 -7.87
CA HIS A 141 13.90 9.82 -8.76
C HIS A 141 15.41 9.90 -8.53
N ASP A 142 15.82 10.04 -7.28
CA ASP A 142 17.23 10.14 -6.92
C ASP A 142 17.99 8.87 -7.36
N SER A 143 17.39 7.68 -7.24
CA SER A 143 18.00 6.42 -7.68
C SER A 143 18.20 6.33 -9.19
N VAL A 144 17.30 6.91 -10.00
CA VAL A 144 17.48 6.99 -11.45
C VAL A 144 18.55 8.02 -11.81
N GLU A 145 18.49 9.20 -11.21
CA GLU A 145 19.44 10.30 -11.44
C GLU A 145 20.87 9.87 -11.08
N ASP A 146 21.04 9.15 -9.97
CA ASP A 146 22.33 8.73 -9.43
C ASP A 146 22.79 7.34 -9.92
N LYS A 147 22.08 6.71 -10.86
CA LYS A 147 22.33 5.32 -11.35
C LYS A 147 23.81 5.01 -11.60
N LYS A 148 24.53 5.92 -12.25
CA LYS A 148 25.97 5.74 -12.55
C LYS A 148 26.83 5.68 -11.28
N PHE A 149 26.49 6.49 -10.28
CA PHE A 149 27.17 6.51 -8.99
C PHE A 149 26.83 5.27 -8.17
N ILE A 150 25.56 4.85 -8.15
CA ILE A 150 25.14 3.62 -7.47
C ILE A 150 25.96 2.41 -7.95
N LEU A 151 26.04 2.23 -9.28
CA LEU A 151 26.79 1.12 -9.88
C LEU A 151 28.30 1.20 -9.60
N SER A 152 28.84 2.41 -9.45
CA SER A 152 30.28 2.62 -9.27
C SER A 152 30.72 2.62 -7.79
N PHE A 153 29.80 2.87 -6.86
CA PHE A 153 30.08 3.15 -5.46
C PHE A 153 29.05 2.51 -4.51
N LEU A 154 28.58 1.29 -4.81
CA LEU A 154 27.45 0.64 -4.14
C LEU A 154 27.46 0.78 -2.59
N GLU A 155 28.53 0.36 -1.93
CA GLU A 155 28.62 0.40 -0.46
C GLU A 155 28.64 1.83 0.09
N LYS A 156 29.40 2.73 -0.52
CA LYS A 156 29.43 4.15 -0.13
C LYS A 156 28.11 4.87 -0.40
N TYR A 157 27.38 4.43 -1.43
CA TYR A 157 26.07 4.98 -1.73
C TYR A 157 25.03 4.50 -0.71
N LYS A 158 25.10 3.25 -0.24
CA LYS A 158 24.28 2.76 0.89
C LYS A 158 24.54 3.55 2.18
N GLU A 159 25.81 3.84 2.49
CA GLU A 159 26.17 4.71 3.62
C GLU A 159 25.52 6.11 3.45
N TYR A 160 25.59 6.69 2.25
CA TYR A 160 24.93 7.95 1.93
C TYR A 160 23.40 7.89 2.09
N LEU A 161 22.73 6.84 1.61
CA LEU A 161 21.28 6.66 1.76
C LEU A 161 20.88 6.59 3.23
N LYS A 162 21.67 5.89 4.07
CA LYS A 162 21.43 5.86 5.50
C LYS A 162 21.46 7.27 6.09
N GLU A 163 22.54 8.02 5.87
CA GLU A 163 22.65 9.40 6.36
C GLU A 163 21.51 10.31 5.86
N LYS A 164 21.10 10.13 4.61
CA LYS A 164 20.05 10.92 3.94
C LYS A 164 18.66 10.71 4.54
N TRP A 165 18.32 9.47 4.90
CA TRP A 165 16.96 9.08 5.26
C TRP A 165 16.75 8.79 6.75
N GLU A 166 17.79 8.45 7.50
CA GLU A 166 17.71 8.03 8.91
C GLU A 166 16.83 8.97 9.74
N LYS A 167 17.06 10.28 9.65
CA LYS A 167 16.28 11.27 10.41
C LYS A 167 14.80 11.32 10.05
N LEU A 168 14.47 11.19 8.77
CA LEU A 168 13.07 11.17 8.31
C LEU A 168 12.40 9.85 8.65
N ILE A 169 13.13 8.74 8.58
CA ILE A 169 12.63 7.43 9.00
C ILE A 169 12.32 7.46 10.49
N ASP A 170 13.24 7.94 11.33
CA ASP A 170 13.01 8.03 12.77
C ASP A 170 11.79 8.89 13.11
N TYR A 171 11.61 10.01 12.40
CA TYR A 171 10.46 10.89 12.59
C TYR A 171 9.14 10.28 12.07
N THR A 172 9.15 9.58 10.93
CA THR A 172 7.92 9.15 10.24
C THR A 172 7.55 7.69 10.43
N ASN A 173 8.47 6.80 10.74
CA ASN A 173 8.23 5.35 10.76
C ASN A 173 7.59 4.86 12.06
N GLY A 174 7.42 5.74 13.05
CA GLY A 174 6.82 5.44 14.34
C GLY A 174 7.62 4.41 15.15
N TYR A 175 7.09 4.00 16.30
CA TYR A 175 7.70 2.94 17.09
C TYR A 175 7.52 1.58 16.38
N HIS A 176 8.63 0.85 16.19
CA HIS A 176 8.75 -0.56 15.78
C HIS A 176 8.91 -0.91 14.29
N ASP A 177 9.12 0.03 13.37
CA ASP A 177 9.49 -0.28 11.97
C ASP A 177 8.57 -1.31 11.29
N LYS A 178 7.25 -1.12 11.47
CA LYS A 178 6.21 -2.04 10.98
C LYS A 178 5.58 -1.59 9.67
N LEU A 179 6.01 -0.48 9.10
CA LEU A 179 5.40 0.07 7.90
C LEU A 179 5.93 -0.61 6.65
N TYR A 180 5.00 -0.98 5.80
CA TYR A 180 5.25 -1.52 4.49
C TYR A 180 4.65 -0.59 3.44
N ILE A 181 5.29 -0.58 2.28
CA ILE A 181 4.86 0.19 1.13
C ILE A 181 4.43 -0.76 0.02
N LYS A 182 3.45 -0.31 -0.77
CA LYS A 182 3.14 -0.83 -2.09
C LYS A 182 3.19 0.36 -3.05
N ILE A 183 4.01 0.25 -4.09
CA ILE A 183 4.00 1.16 -5.24
C ILE A 183 3.49 0.35 -6.41
N GLU A 184 2.37 0.76 -6.99
CA GLU A 184 1.69 0.00 -8.03
C GLU A 184 1.08 0.94 -9.08
N ASN A 185 1.54 0.81 -10.32
CA ASN A 185 0.92 1.40 -11.51
C ASN A 185 1.16 0.48 -12.72
N ASP A 186 0.86 0.96 -13.93
CA ASP A 186 1.02 0.19 -15.17
C ASP A 186 2.46 -0.29 -15.45
N PHE A 187 3.47 0.32 -14.82
CA PHE A 187 4.89 0.11 -15.10
C PHE A 187 5.70 -0.32 -13.88
N MET A 188 5.14 -0.26 -12.68
CA MET A 188 5.85 -0.49 -11.43
C MET A 188 5.03 -1.34 -10.47
N GLY A 189 5.67 -2.31 -9.84
CA GLY A 189 5.10 -3.10 -8.75
C GLY A 189 6.16 -3.42 -7.71
N ILE A 190 6.18 -2.65 -6.64
CA ILE A 190 7.16 -2.78 -5.56
C ILE A 190 6.41 -2.94 -4.24
N ILE A 191 6.77 -3.97 -3.48
CA ILE A 191 6.37 -4.11 -2.08
C ILE A 191 7.61 -4.34 -1.23
N ASP A 192 7.78 -3.54 -0.19
CA ASP A 192 8.88 -3.69 0.76
C ASP A 192 8.54 -3.00 2.10
N LYS A 193 9.38 -3.17 3.11
CA LYS A 193 9.36 -2.33 4.30
C LYS A 193 9.78 -0.91 3.93
N TYR A 194 9.11 0.08 4.51
CA TYR A 194 9.35 1.50 4.26
C TYR A 194 10.82 1.91 4.50
N SER A 195 11.38 1.51 5.65
CA SER A 195 12.78 1.79 6.00
C SER A 195 13.78 1.11 5.06
N ASN A 196 13.60 -0.19 4.82
CA ASN A 196 14.45 -0.97 3.91
C ASN A 196 14.44 -0.38 2.50
N PHE A 197 13.28 0.04 2.02
CA PHE A 197 13.13 0.65 0.71
C PHE A 197 13.99 1.90 0.58
N LEU A 198 13.86 2.85 1.51
CA LEU A 198 14.61 4.11 1.47
C LEU A 198 16.12 3.91 1.65
N MET A 199 16.54 2.90 2.43
CA MET A 199 17.95 2.58 2.65
C MET A 199 18.56 1.70 1.54
N SER A 200 17.77 1.24 0.58
CA SER A 200 18.23 0.35 -0.49
C SER A 200 18.65 1.12 -1.74
N SER A 201 19.68 0.62 -2.40
CA SER A 201 20.12 1.09 -3.72
C SER A 201 19.57 0.25 -4.88
N ASP A 202 18.76 -0.76 -4.58
CA ASP A 202 18.35 -1.79 -5.55
C ASP A 202 17.21 -1.29 -6.47
N TYR A 203 16.56 -0.19 -6.11
CA TYR A 203 15.37 0.33 -6.76
C TYR A 203 15.69 1.38 -7.84
N ILE A 204 16.38 0.97 -8.90
CA ILE A 204 16.66 1.82 -10.07
C ILE A 204 15.64 1.52 -11.18
N CYS A 205 14.61 2.35 -11.30
CA CYS A 205 13.54 2.19 -12.29
C CYS A 205 13.27 3.47 -13.07
N ASP A 206 13.61 3.48 -14.36
CA ASP A 206 13.36 4.61 -15.27
C ASP A 206 12.03 4.51 -16.04
N ALA A 207 11.30 3.40 -15.90
CA ALA A 207 10.06 3.14 -16.62
C ALA A 207 8.94 4.11 -16.20
N LYS A 208 8.74 5.16 -17.01
CA LYS A 208 7.68 6.18 -16.85
C LYS A 208 7.59 6.73 -15.43
N LEU A 209 8.75 6.97 -14.81
CA LEU A 209 8.81 7.50 -13.45
C LEU A 209 8.12 8.88 -13.31
N VAL A 210 8.08 9.67 -14.38
CA VAL A 210 7.36 10.97 -14.43
C VAL A 210 5.84 10.78 -14.29
N GLU A 211 5.29 9.63 -14.65
CA GLU A 211 3.86 9.32 -14.51
C GLU A 211 3.50 8.82 -13.10
N LEU A 212 4.49 8.62 -12.21
CA LEU A 212 4.25 8.13 -10.86
C LEU A 212 3.74 9.26 -9.95
N SER A 213 2.62 9.00 -9.29
CA SER A 213 1.98 9.92 -8.37
C SER A 213 1.99 9.39 -6.93
N THR A 214 1.56 10.23 -5.98
CA THR A 214 1.35 9.81 -4.59
C THR A 214 0.19 8.82 -4.43
N ASP A 215 -0.72 8.75 -5.40
CA ASP A 215 -1.91 7.89 -5.35
C ASP A 215 -1.56 6.43 -5.70
N ASP A 216 -0.47 6.23 -6.43
CA ASP A 216 0.10 4.92 -6.74
C ASP A 216 0.79 4.28 -5.51
N ILE A 217 0.93 5.03 -4.42
CA ILE A 217 1.63 4.62 -3.21
C ILE A 217 0.63 4.32 -2.09
N THR A 218 0.65 3.07 -1.63
CA THR A 218 -0.09 2.64 -0.43
C THR A 218 0.89 2.33 0.69
N ILE A 219 0.61 2.82 1.90
CA ILE A 219 1.41 2.55 3.10
C ILE A 219 0.52 1.86 4.12
N SER A 220 1.00 0.77 4.72
CA SER A 220 0.23 0.03 5.73
C SER A 220 1.14 -0.70 6.71
N SER A 221 0.69 -0.85 7.94
CA SER A 221 1.31 -1.75 8.92
C SER A 221 0.88 -3.21 8.76
N ASP A 222 -0.11 -3.48 7.91
CA ASP A 222 -0.64 -4.82 7.64
C ASP A 222 -0.35 -5.25 6.19
N MET A 223 0.50 -6.26 6.07
CA MET A 223 0.85 -6.88 4.79
C MET A 223 -0.32 -7.55 4.09
N ASN A 224 -1.32 -8.04 4.83
CA ASN A 224 -2.49 -8.66 4.22
C ASN A 224 -3.33 -7.62 3.48
N THR A 225 -3.49 -6.43 4.07
CA THR A 225 -4.15 -5.29 3.42
C THR A 225 -3.44 -4.93 2.11
N LEU A 226 -2.11 -4.82 2.10
CA LEU A 226 -1.35 -4.55 0.87
C LEU A 226 -1.53 -5.66 -0.17
N THR A 227 -1.42 -6.92 0.23
CA THR A 227 -1.60 -8.08 -0.67
C THR A 227 -2.98 -8.09 -1.32
N ASN A 228 -4.02 -7.82 -0.54
CA ASN A 228 -5.39 -7.77 -1.04
C ASN A 228 -5.62 -6.58 -1.98
N ALA A 229 -4.90 -5.47 -1.78
CA ALA A 229 -4.99 -4.27 -2.60
C ALA A 229 -4.22 -4.34 -3.93
N ILE A 230 -3.40 -5.37 -4.19
CA ILE A 230 -2.67 -5.55 -5.46
C ILE A 230 -3.67 -5.68 -6.62
N SER A 231 -3.50 -4.90 -7.69
CA SER A 231 -4.36 -5.02 -8.86
C SER A 231 -4.11 -6.33 -9.61
N LEU A 232 -5.19 -6.98 -10.04
CA LEU A 232 -5.13 -8.15 -10.93
C LEU A 232 -5.54 -7.80 -12.36
N GLU A 233 -5.87 -6.53 -12.62
CA GLU A 233 -6.02 -6.11 -14.01
C GLU A 233 -4.74 -6.47 -14.73
N LYS A 234 -4.90 -7.22 -15.82
CA LYS A 234 -3.79 -7.63 -16.67
C LYS A 234 -3.01 -6.36 -16.96
N PHE A 235 -1.70 -6.40 -16.79
CA PHE A 235 -0.80 -5.50 -17.51
C PHE A 235 -1.19 -5.65 -18.99
N THR A 236 -2.08 -4.77 -19.46
CA THR A 236 -2.93 -4.99 -20.65
C THR A 236 -2.16 -4.73 -21.93
N ASN A 237 -0.97 -4.15 -21.80
CA ASN A 237 -0.21 -3.64 -22.91
C ASN A 237 0.91 -4.60 -23.24
N LYS A 238 0.74 -5.30 -24.36
CA LYS A 238 1.73 -6.19 -24.98
C LYS A 238 2.99 -5.46 -25.48
N ASP A 239 3.02 -4.13 -25.38
CA ASP A 239 4.03 -3.25 -25.98
C ASP A 239 5.06 -2.67 -24.98
N TYR A 240 5.01 -3.01 -23.69
CA TYR A 240 5.96 -2.48 -22.70
C TYR A 240 6.94 -3.54 -22.20
N ASP A 241 8.12 -3.55 -22.81
CA ASP A 241 9.18 -4.53 -22.53
C ASP A 241 9.91 -4.33 -21.17
N LYS A 242 9.63 -3.27 -20.39
CA LYS A 242 10.44 -2.95 -19.20
C LYS A 242 9.64 -2.28 -18.08
N GLY A 243 8.77 -3.03 -17.40
CA GLY A 243 8.26 -2.64 -16.08
C GLY A 243 9.22 -3.02 -14.95
N CYS A 244 9.09 -2.39 -13.80
CA CYS A 244 9.93 -2.62 -12.63
C CYS A 244 9.15 -3.34 -11.55
N TYR A 245 9.45 -4.63 -11.37
CA TYR A 245 8.78 -5.47 -10.39
C TYR A 245 9.79 -6.11 -9.46
N ASN A 246 9.62 -5.91 -8.15
CA ASN A 246 10.46 -6.61 -7.19
C ASN A 246 9.93 -8.02 -6.92
N LYS A 247 10.82 -8.91 -6.44
CA LYS A 247 10.49 -10.32 -6.22
C LYS A 247 9.28 -10.49 -5.29
N LEU A 248 9.23 -9.70 -4.21
CA LEU A 248 8.17 -9.79 -3.22
C LEU A 248 6.79 -9.46 -3.80
N TYR A 249 6.70 -8.40 -4.62
CA TYR A 249 5.49 -8.06 -5.36
C TYR A 249 5.02 -9.22 -6.26
N ILE A 250 5.93 -9.78 -7.06
CA ILE A 250 5.62 -10.91 -7.96
C ILE A 250 5.13 -12.13 -7.18
N ASP A 251 5.76 -12.45 -6.05
CA ASP A 251 5.37 -13.59 -5.22
C ASP A 251 3.98 -13.37 -4.59
N MET A 252 3.66 -12.14 -4.16
CA MET A 252 2.32 -11.79 -3.67
C MET A 252 1.26 -11.84 -4.77
N LEU A 253 1.57 -11.36 -5.97
CA LEU A 253 0.68 -11.45 -7.13
C LEU A 253 0.35 -12.92 -7.45
N LYS A 254 1.36 -13.80 -7.45
CA LYS A 254 1.18 -15.25 -7.64
C LYS A 254 0.33 -15.87 -6.54
N TYR A 255 0.59 -15.50 -5.28
CA TYR A 255 -0.18 -15.98 -4.14
C TYR A 255 -1.66 -15.58 -4.25
N LYS A 256 -1.95 -14.31 -4.54
CA LYS A 256 -3.31 -13.79 -4.74
C LYS A 256 -4.03 -14.50 -5.89
N THR A 257 -3.34 -14.66 -7.02
CA THR A 257 -3.87 -15.35 -8.20
C THR A 257 -4.20 -16.81 -7.90
N SER A 258 -3.29 -17.54 -7.24
CA SER A 258 -3.50 -18.93 -6.82
C SER A 258 -4.67 -19.07 -5.83
N LYS A 259 -4.81 -18.14 -4.88
CA LYS A 259 -5.93 -18.12 -3.93
C LYS A 259 -7.27 -17.95 -4.66
N ILE A 260 -7.36 -17.04 -5.62
CA ILE A 260 -8.57 -16.84 -6.42
C ILE A 260 -8.88 -18.06 -7.28
N GLN A 261 -7.87 -18.63 -7.95
CA GLN A 261 -8.04 -19.86 -8.73
C GLN A 261 -8.57 -21.00 -7.85
N ARG A 262 -8.03 -21.17 -6.64
CA ARG A 262 -8.48 -22.19 -5.69
C ARG A 262 -9.94 -21.95 -5.26
N ILE A 263 -10.33 -20.72 -4.95
CA ILE A 263 -11.71 -20.37 -4.60
C ILE A 263 -12.65 -20.66 -5.78
N ASN A 264 -12.28 -20.26 -6.99
CA ASN A 264 -13.08 -20.51 -8.19
C ASN A 264 -13.23 -22.02 -8.46
N ASN A 265 -12.17 -22.81 -8.26
CA ASN A 265 -12.24 -24.27 -8.37
C ASN A 265 -13.18 -24.89 -7.32
N PHE A 266 -13.13 -24.42 -6.07
CA PHE A 266 -14.05 -24.87 -5.03
C PHE A 266 -15.51 -24.48 -5.30
N LEU A 267 -15.75 -23.25 -5.78
CA LEU A 267 -17.09 -22.79 -6.18
C LEU A 267 -17.64 -23.62 -7.34
N SER A 268 -16.82 -23.88 -8.36
CA SER A 268 -17.18 -24.74 -9.50
C SER A 268 -17.54 -26.16 -9.05
N LEU A 269 -16.75 -26.75 -8.15
CA LEU A 269 -17.05 -28.07 -7.58
C LEU A 269 -18.35 -28.05 -6.75
N GLY A 270 -18.58 -27.00 -5.97
CA GLY A 270 -19.81 -26.81 -5.20
C GLY A 270 -21.05 -26.72 -6.09
N ILE A 271 -20.97 -25.96 -7.18
CA ILE A 271 -22.06 -25.85 -8.19
C ILE A 271 -22.32 -27.21 -8.84
N LEU A 272 -21.28 -27.98 -9.18
CA LEU A 272 -21.44 -29.31 -9.75
C LEU A 272 -22.14 -30.27 -8.77
N LEU A 273 -21.76 -30.28 -7.50
CA LEU A 273 -22.37 -31.11 -6.47
C LEU A 273 -23.82 -30.69 -6.16
N LEU A 274 -24.11 -29.38 -6.11
CA LEU A 274 -25.48 -28.87 -5.96
C LEU A 274 -26.35 -29.22 -7.17
N GLY A 275 -25.84 -29.06 -8.39
CA GLY A 275 -26.54 -29.46 -9.60
C GLY A 275 -26.82 -30.96 -9.64
N PHE A 276 -25.83 -31.78 -9.29
CA PHE A 276 -25.98 -33.24 -9.24
C PHE A 276 -26.97 -33.68 -8.16
N SER A 277 -26.90 -33.11 -6.95
CA SER A 277 -27.85 -33.41 -5.87
C SER A 277 -29.27 -32.99 -6.20
N LEU A 278 -29.48 -31.85 -6.88
CA LEU A 278 -30.81 -31.46 -7.37
C LEU A 278 -31.36 -32.48 -8.38
N ILE A 279 -30.54 -32.97 -9.32
CA ILE A 279 -30.93 -34.03 -10.25
C ILE A 279 -31.36 -35.28 -9.47
N LEU A 280 -30.59 -35.71 -8.46
CA LEU A 280 -30.96 -36.85 -7.61
C LEU A 280 -32.28 -36.64 -6.87
N ILE A 281 -32.55 -35.44 -6.34
CA ILE A 281 -33.82 -35.11 -5.68
C ILE A 281 -34.99 -35.17 -6.67
N PHE A 282 -34.83 -34.61 -7.87
CA PHE A 282 -35.83 -34.68 -8.94
C PHE A 282 -36.11 -36.14 -9.34
N LEU A 283 -35.05 -36.93 -9.55
CA LEU A 283 -35.19 -38.36 -9.82
C LEU A 283 -35.89 -39.07 -8.65
N TYR A 284 -35.52 -38.82 -7.40
CA TYR A 284 -36.20 -39.44 -6.25
C TYR A 284 -37.69 -39.07 -6.17
N ARG A 285 -38.05 -37.80 -6.44
CA ARG A 285 -39.42 -37.31 -6.34
C ARG A 285 -40.32 -37.75 -7.50
N PHE A 286 -39.79 -37.83 -8.71
CA PHE A 286 -40.56 -38.05 -9.94
C PHE A 286 -40.30 -39.40 -10.63
N SER A 287 -39.36 -40.22 -10.14
CA SER A 287 -39.12 -41.58 -10.64
C SER A 287 -39.91 -42.63 -9.84
N PRO A 288 -40.25 -43.80 -10.43
CA PRO A 288 -40.81 -44.95 -9.72
C PRO A 288 -39.95 -45.49 -8.56
N LEU A 289 -38.71 -45.02 -8.41
CA LEU A 289 -37.78 -45.38 -7.33
C LEU A 289 -38.31 -45.10 -5.91
N ARG A 290 -39.13 -44.05 -5.70
CA ARG A 290 -39.78 -43.80 -4.40
C ARG A 290 -40.70 -44.95 -4.00
N ASN A 291 -41.47 -45.46 -4.97
CA ASN A 291 -42.41 -46.57 -4.76
C ASN A 291 -41.67 -47.91 -4.56
N LEU A 292 -40.48 -48.05 -5.17
CA LEU A 292 -39.64 -49.23 -5.08
C LEU A 292 -38.91 -49.32 -3.72
N LEU A 293 -38.39 -48.20 -3.21
CA LEU A 293 -37.82 -48.11 -1.84
C LEU A 293 -38.88 -48.33 -0.76
N HIS A 294 -40.11 -47.80 -0.95
CA HIS A 294 -41.21 -48.05 -0.01
C HIS A 294 -41.64 -49.52 0.02
N LYS A 295 -41.59 -50.22 -1.12
CA LYS A 295 -41.82 -51.68 -1.17
C LYS A 295 -40.72 -52.47 -0.45
N CYS A 296 -39.45 -52.03 -0.50
CA CYS A 296 -38.35 -52.70 0.18
C CYS A 296 -38.39 -52.56 1.71
N THR A 297 -38.85 -51.42 2.25
CA THR A 297 -39.00 -51.24 3.70
C THR A 297 -40.24 -51.93 4.27
N LYS A 298 -41.32 -52.09 3.48
CA LYS A 298 -42.53 -52.81 3.92
C LYS A 298 -42.32 -54.33 4.08
N LYS A 299 -41.36 -54.91 3.35
CA LYS A 299 -41.08 -56.36 3.35
C LYS A 299 -40.38 -56.91 4.60
N ARG A 300 -40.06 -56.07 5.61
CA ARG A 300 -39.37 -56.49 6.85
C ARG A 300 -40.27 -56.57 8.09
N ILE A 301 -41.58 -56.27 8.00
CA ILE A 301 -42.49 -56.30 9.16
C ILE A 301 -43.37 -57.58 9.20
N GLU A 302 -43.35 -58.43 8.19
CA GLU A 302 -44.19 -59.65 8.16
C GLU A 302 -43.39 -60.90 8.57
N VAL A 303 -42.96 -60.93 9.83
CA VAL A 303 -42.59 -62.17 10.55
C VAL A 303 -43.12 -62.02 11.98
N ASP A 304 -44.42 -62.21 12.16
CA ASP A 304 -45.02 -63.04 13.22
C ASP A 304 -46.54 -62.93 13.13
N GLU A 305 -47.19 -63.96 12.59
CA GLU A 305 -48.53 -64.43 12.98
C GLU A 305 -48.87 -65.66 12.11
N ASN A 306 -48.24 -66.78 12.43
CA ASN A 306 -48.72 -68.10 12.02
C ASN A 306 -49.09 -68.88 13.29
N VAL A 307 -50.35 -68.76 13.70
CA VAL A 307 -51.00 -69.76 14.56
C VAL A 307 -52.35 -70.14 13.92
N GLN A 308 -52.28 -71.19 13.11
CA GLN A 308 -53.08 -72.41 13.25
C GLN A 308 -54.63 -72.30 13.24
N VAL A 309 -55.19 -72.66 12.08
CA VAL A 309 -56.21 -73.73 11.89
C VAL A 309 -57.72 -73.42 12.14
N MET A 310 -58.49 -73.95 11.17
CA MET A 310 -59.88 -74.41 11.19
C MET A 310 -61.02 -73.45 10.77
N SER A 311 -61.58 -73.87 9.62
CA SER A 311 -63.01 -74.04 9.31
C SER A 311 -63.96 -72.86 9.22
N GLU A 312 -64.58 -72.84 8.04
CA GLU A 312 -66.02 -72.80 7.81
C GLU A 312 -66.81 -71.52 8.09
N LEU A 313 -67.60 -71.21 7.05
CA LEU A 313 -68.96 -70.70 7.08
C LEU A 313 -69.15 -69.21 7.40
N HIS A 314 -69.68 -68.54 6.37
CA HIS A 314 -70.93 -67.78 6.39
C HIS A 314 -70.79 -66.34 5.91
N ASP A 315 -71.24 -66.15 4.67
CA ASP A 315 -72.16 -65.12 4.18
C ASP A 315 -72.36 -63.85 5.03
N ASN A 316 -72.22 -62.69 4.36
CA ASN A 316 -73.31 -61.74 4.08
C ASN A 316 -72.86 -60.26 4.08
N PHE A 317 -73.41 -59.52 3.09
CA PHE A 317 -73.95 -58.15 3.12
C PHE A 317 -73.19 -57.09 3.96
N GLU A 318 -72.78 -55.92 3.48
CA GLU A 318 -73.44 -54.87 2.70
C GLU A 318 -72.36 -53.78 2.54
N ASN A 319 -72.09 -53.27 1.34
CA ASN A 319 -72.67 -52.02 0.83
C ASN A 319 -72.28 -50.76 1.65
N GLU A 320 -71.29 -50.01 1.17
CA GLU A 320 -71.31 -48.53 1.29
C GLU A 320 -70.47 -47.91 0.18
N ARG A 321 -71.16 -47.56 -0.92
CA ARG A 321 -70.68 -46.55 -1.87
C ARG A 321 -70.97 -45.19 -1.26
N HIS A 322 -69.98 -44.30 -1.22
CA HIS A 322 -70.26 -42.87 -1.28
C HIS A 322 -69.52 -42.23 -2.46
N TYR A 323 -70.36 -41.73 -3.36
CA TYR A 323 -70.05 -41.04 -4.60
C TYR A 323 -69.49 -39.64 -4.33
N ILE A 324 -68.59 -39.23 -5.22
CA ILE A 324 -68.16 -37.85 -5.43
C ILE A 324 -69.34 -37.04 -5.99
N SER A 325 -69.54 -35.81 -5.51
CA SER A 325 -70.32 -34.78 -6.24
C SER A 325 -69.54 -33.47 -6.29
N TYR A 326 -69.54 -32.87 -7.48
CA TYR A 326 -68.83 -31.65 -7.88
C TYR A 326 -69.75 -30.42 -7.83
N ASP A 327 -69.09 -29.26 -7.64
CA ASP A 327 -69.38 -27.90 -8.12
C ASP A 327 -70.78 -27.26 -7.94
N SER A 328 -70.84 -26.11 -7.25
CA SER A 328 -70.76 -24.75 -7.85
C SER A 328 -71.38 -23.65 -6.96
N LEU A 329 -70.97 -22.41 -7.25
CA LEU A 329 -71.02 -21.16 -6.48
C LEU A 329 -72.38 -20.44 -6.35
N SER A 330 -72.41 -19.58 -5.32
CA SER A 330 -73.05 -18.25 -5.15
C SER A 330 -74.57 -18.05 -5.24
N HIS A 331 -75.16 -17.56 -4.14
CA HIS A 331 -75.55 -16.14 -4.02
C HIS A 331 -75.67 -15.70 -2.55
#